data_AF-A0A661C2I2-F1
#
_entry.id   AF-A0A661C2I2-F1
#
_cell.length_a   1.000
_cell.length_b   1.000
_cell.length_c   1.000
_cell.angle_alpha   90.00
_cell.angle_beta   90.00
_cell.angle_gamma   90.00
#
_symmetry.space_group_name_H-M   'P 1'
#
loop_
_entity.id
_entity.type
_entity.pdbx_description
1 polymer ?
#
loop_
_entity_poly.entity_id
_entity_poly.type
_entity_poly.pdbx_seq_one_letter_code
_entity_poly.pdbx_strand_id
1 'polypeptide(L)'
;LLDNDCDSHFPGQIRIAENDEDMQQLEQRAALVTDLGFEHEEIIGQQELYRLLPALISGCKGGLICRKDGYARPFHALDAFRRKACSLGAQYHAATRVDEIDYGSNGWTLTTPKGEYFAPILVNCAGAWAGNIAKQLNEPVPLQPGAPMLMISERLPHFIDPVVGAASRKLSFKQMQNGTLLIGGAHMAKLNFEKQSTKIDWAKLATSAETVMALFPQLKDVRIVRAWAGIEAFMPDNIPVIGRSGTNENAYHAFGFSAHGFQLTPVVGKIIAELIINGESESPIEGFSIKRFL
;
A
#
# COMPACT_ATOMS: atom_id res chain seq x y z
N LEU A 1 20.01 1.13 -6.14
CA LEU A 1 19.45 0.31 -7.23
C LEU A 1 18.83 1.15 -8.34
N LEU A 2 18.04 2.18 -8.05
CA LEU A 2 17.16 2.83 -9.05
C LEU A 2 17.73 4.06 -9.74
N ASP A 3 18.92 4.53 -9.35
CA ASP A 3 19.52 5.79 -9.82
C ASP A 3 18.55 6.99 -9.71
N ASN A 4 17.64 6.92 -8.73
CA ASN A 4 16.57 7.87 -8.44
C ASN A 4 16.19 7.71 -6.95
N ASP A 5 15.87 8.80 -6.27
CA ASP A 5 15.48 8.81 -4.85
C ASP A 5 13.97 8.57 -4.64
N CYS A 6 13.20 8.44 -5.72
CA CYS A 6 11.76 8.19 -5.76
C CYS A 6 10.92 9.27 -5.06
N ASP A 7 11.47 10.47 -4.87
CA ASP A 7 10.91 11.51 -4.00
C ASP A 7 10.60 10.95 -2.59
N SER A 8 11.48 10.09 -2.07
CA SER A 8 11.31 9.43 -0.76
C SER A 8 11.74 10.34 0.38
N HIS A 9 10.93 10.42 1.42
CA HIS A 9 11.21 11.13 2.66
C HIS A 9 10.86 10.24 3.84
N PHE A 10 11.72 10.25 4.87
CA PHE A 10 11.57 9.43 6.07
C PHE A 10 11.51 10.29 7.34
N PRO A 11 10.50 11.18 7.49
CA PRO A 11 10.34 12.03 8.67
C PRO A 11 9.73 11.30 9.89
N GLY A 12 9.43 10.02 9.73
CA GLY A 12 8.69 9.20 10.69
C GLY A 12 7.19 9.15 10.41
N GLN A 13 6.55 8.18 11.04
CA GLN A 13 5.09 8.05 11.08
C GLN A 13 4.62 8.04 12.55
N ILE A 14 3.61 8.85 12.86
CA ILE A 14 3.04 8.99 14.21
C ILE A 14 1.59 8.55 14.20
N ARG A 15 1.19 7.73 15.18
CA ARG A 15 -0.21 7.54 15.58
C ARG A 15 -0.49 8.35 16.83
N ILE A 16 -1.39 9.33 16.73
CA ILE A 16 -1.77 10.21 17.84
C ILE A 16 -2.68 9.45 18.82
N ALA A 17 -2.42 9.61 20.11
CA ALA A 17 -3.36 9.28 21.17
C ALA A 17 -4.03 10.54 21.71
N GLU A 18 -5.35 10.64 21.55
CA GLU A 18 -6.14 11.79 21.99
C GLU A 18 -6.53 11.68 23.47
N ASN A 19 -6.61 10.47 24.00
CA ASN A 19 -7.04 10.18 25.37
C ASN A 19 -6.23 9.01 25.98
N ASP A 20 -6.53 8.65 27.23
CA ASP A 20 -5.78 7.61 27.95
C ASP A 20 -6.07 6.20 27.42
N GLU A 21 -7.25 5.95 26.85
CA GLU A 21 -7.59 4.68 26.20
C GLU A 21 -6.76 4.50 24.92
N ASP A 22 -6.61 5.55 24.12
CA ASP A 22 -5.73 5.54 22.95
C ASP A 22 -4.28 5.23 23.33
N MET A 23 -3.77 5.84 24.41
CA MET A 23 -2.42 5.55 24.92
C MET A 23 -2.28 4.08 25.29
N GLN A 24 -3.25 3.52 26.03
CA GLN A 24 -3.23 2.12 26.41
C GLN A 24 -3.23 1.18 25.20
N GLN A 25 -4.02 1.49 24.16
CA GLN A 25 -4.03 0.71 22.92
C GLN A 25 -2.67 0.74 22.21
N LEU A 26 -2.03 1.91 22.16
CA LEU A 26 -0.71 2.07 21.55
C LEU A 26 0.38 1.37 22.36
N GLU A 27 0.34 1.41 23.69
CA GLU A 27 1.27 0.71 24.58
C GLU A 27 1.15 -0.81 24.44
N GLN A 28 -0.07 -1.34 24.37
CA GLN A 28 -0.32 -2.77 24.10
C GLN A 28 0.24 -3.19 22.75
N ARG A 29 0.09 -2.33 21.73
CA ARG A 29 0.66 -2.57 20.40
C ARG A 29 2.19 -2.58 20.44
N ALA A 30 2.81 -1.59 21.08
CA ALA A 30 4.27 -1.50 21.22
C ALA A 30 4.85 -2.72 21.96
N ALA A 31 4.19 -3.15 23.05
CA ALA A 31 4.57 -4.35 23.79
C ALA A 31 4.46 -5.60 22.91
N LEU A 32 3.36 -5.77 22.16
CA LEU A 32 3.17 -6.91 21.25
C LEU A 32 4.29 -7.01 20.21
N VAL A 33 4.67 -5.90 19.56
CA VAL A 33 5.73 -5.96 18.54
C VAL A 33 7.10 -6.18 19.17
N THR A 34 7.34 -5.68 20.38
CA THR A 34 8.56 -5.92 21.15
C THR A 34 8.69 -7.40 21.53
N ASP A 35 7.60 -8.04 21.96
CA ASP A 35 7.57 -9.48 22.27
C ASP A 35 7.83 -10.35 21.02
N LEU A 36 7.52 -9.82 19.83
CA LEU A 36 7.86 -10.42 18.54
C LEU A 36 9.31 -10.12 18.08
N GLY A 37 10.09 -9.38 18.88
CA GLY A 37 11.49 -9.04 18.61
C GLY A 37 11.69 -7.76 17.80
N PHE A 38 10.67 -6.90 17.69
CA PHE A 38 10.74 -5.66 16.91
C PHE A 38 10.76 -4.41 17.80
N GLU A 39 11.75 -3.54 17.61
CA GLU A 39 11.98 -2.34 18.43
C GLU A 39 11.72 -1.02 17.66
N HIS A 40 10.99 -1.07 16.54
CA HIS A 40 10.83 0.08 15.65
C HIS A 40 9.70 1.04 16.03
N GLU A 41 8.75 0.61 16.87
CA GLU A 41 7.62 1.43 17.34
C GLU A 41 7.93 1.98 18.75
N GLU A 42 8.00 3.30 18.91
CA GLU A 42 8.36 3.99 20.16
C GLU A 42 7.17 4.75 20.75
N ILE A 43 6.87 4.55 22.03
CA ILE A 43 5.87 5.36 22.76
C ILE A 43 6.48 6.71 23.11
N ILE A 44 5.79 7.80 22.74
CA ILE A 44 6.18 9.18 23.03
C ILE A 44 5.11 9.89 23.87
N GLY A 45 5.58 10.69 24.84
CA GLY A 45 4.71 11.55 25.65
C GLY A 45 4.33 12.86 24.95
N GLN A 46 3.48 13.66 25.61
CA GLN A 46 2.96 14.93 25.09
C GLN A 46 4.04 15.91 24.61
N GLN A 47 5.12 16.05 25.39
CA GLN A 47 6.18 17.02 25.05
C GLN A 47 6.82 16.72 23.69
N GLU A 48 7.14 15.45 23.44
CA GLU A 48 7.73 15.03 22.16
C GLU A 48 6.70 15.06 21.04
N LEU A 49 5.45 14.67 21.32
CA LEU A 49 4.35 14.77 20.35
C LEU A 49 4.20 16.21 19.83
N TYR A 50 4.11 17.20 20.71
CA TYR A 50 3.94 18.61 20.29
C TYR A 50 5.22 19.21 19.70
N ARG A 51 6.40 18.70 20.06
CA ARG A 51 7.64 19.07 19.37
C ARG A 51 7.61 18.63 17.89
N LEU A 52 7.07 17.45 17.61
CA LEU A 52 6.98 16.87 16.26
C LEU A 52 5.77 17.39 15.47
N LEU A 53 4.66 17.67 16.15
CA LEU A 53 3.39 18.13 15.57
C LEU A 53 2.95 19.46 16.24
N PRO A 54 3.67 20.57 16.00
CA PRO A 54 3.42 21.84 16.70
C PRO A 54 2.05 22.45 16.37
N ALA A 55 1.45 22.05 15.25
CA ALA A 55 0.17 22.55 14.79
C ALA A 55 -1.03 21.66 15.19
N LEU A 56 -0.79 20.61 15.99
CA LEU A 56 -1.82 19.72 16.53
C LEU A 56 -2.66 20.45 17.61
N ILE A 57 -3.93 20.09 17.76
CA ILE A 57 -4.73 20.58 18.89
C ILE A 57 -4.08 20.24 20.24
N SER A 58 -4.30 21.09 21.24
CA SER A 58 -3.95 20.79 22.62
C SER A 58 -4.84 19.69 23.20
N GLY A 59 -4.33 18.93 24.17
CA GLY A 59 -5.09 17.95 24.96
C GLY A 59 -4.81 16.49 24.60
N CYS A 60 -4.10 16.21 23.50
CA CYS A 60 -3.59 14.88 23.18
C CYS A 60 -2.60 14.40 24.26
N LYS A 61 -2.57 13.08 24.49
CA LYS A 61 -1.82 12.43 25.58
C LYS A 61 -0.41 11.97 25.18
N GLY A 62 -0.19 11.72 23.89
CA GLY A 62 1.06 11.19 23.38
C GLY A 62 0.86 10.51 22.02
N GLY A 63 1.71 9.54 21.71
CA GLY A 63 1.56 8.75 20.49
C GLY A 63 2.56 7.61 20.38
N LEU A 64 2.47 6.90 19.27
CA LEU A 64 3.39 5.84 18.85
C LEU A 64 4.08 6.29 17.58
N ILE A 65 5.42 6.30 17.57
CA ILE A 65 6.21 6.74 16.42
C ILE A 65 7.09 5.63 15.87
N CYS A 66 7.09 5.49 14.55
CA CYS A 66 8.12 4.77 13.80
C CYS A 66 9.05 5.81 13.15
N ARG A 67 10.22 6.07 13.74
CA ARG A 67 11.08 7.20 13.31
C ARG A 67 11.68 7.05 11.91
N LYS A 68 11.84 5.81 11.43
CA LYS A 68 12.42 5.51 10.12
C LYS A 68 11.39 5.44 8.99
N ASP A 69 10.11 5.57 9.32
CA ASP A 69 9.03 5.51 8.35
C ASP A 69 8.87 6.82 7.59
N GLY A 70 8.04 6.80 6.56
CA GLY A 70 7.72 7.98 5.80
C GLY A 70 6.91 7.69 4.56
N TYR A 71 7.25 8.35 3.46
CA TYR A 71 6.52 8.25 2.21
C TYR A 71 7.41 8.50 1.01
N ALA A 72 6.97 8.03 -0.15
CA ALA A 72 7.55 8.38 -1.44
C ALA A 72 6.41 8.72 -2.42
N ARG A 73 6.72 9.22 -3.62
CA ARG A 73 5.69 9.45 -4.64
C ARG A 73 5.49 8.19 -5.48
N PRO A 74 4.32 7.53 -5.41
CA PRO A 74 4.15 6.21 -6.02
C PRO A 74 4.43 6.18 -7.53
N PHE A 75 4.00 7.22 -8.26
CA PHE A 75 4.27 7.31 -9.69
C PHE A 75 5.76 7.41 -10.01
N HIS A 76 6.52 8.22 -9.26
CA HIS A 76 7.96 8.38 -9.47
C HIS A 76 8.71 7.09 -9.10
N ALA A 77 8.35 6.48 -7.98
CA ALA A 77 8.93 5.21 -7.55
C ALA A 77 8.71 4.12 -8.61
N LEU A 78 7.46 3.91 -9.05
CA LEU A 78 7.13 2.90 -10.05
C LEU A 78 7.82 3.17 -11.39
N ASP A 79 7.86 4.42 -11.82
CA ASP A 79 8.54 4.80 -13.06
C ASP A 79 10.07 4.58 -12.96
N ALA A 80 10.69 4.86 -11.81
CA ALA A 80 12.10 4.58 -11.57
C ALA A 80 12.41 3.07 -11.61
N PHE A 81 11.60 2.24 -10.95
CA PHE A 81 11.72 0.77 -11.04
C PHE A 81 11.59 0.29 -12.48
N ARG A 82 10.58 0.76 -13.21
CA ARG A 82 10.35 0.40 -14.62
C ARG A 82 11.55 0.79 -15.50
N ARG A 83 12.03 2.04 -15.40
CA ARG A 83 13.18 2.53 -16.16
C ARG A 83 14.43 1.72 -15.85
N LYS A 84 14.69 1.46 -14.56
CA LYS A 84 15.85 0.68 -14.16
C LYS A 84 15.78 -0.73 -14.71
N ALA A 85 14.64 -1.42 -14.57
CA ALA A 85 14.45 -2.75 -15.13
C ALA A 85 14.67 -2.77 -16.65
N CYS A 86 14.13 -1.78 -17.39
CA CYS A 86 14.33 -1.67 -18.84
C CYS A 86 15.81 -1.42 -19.20
N SER A 87 16.52 -0.59 -18.43
CA SER A 87 17.96 -0.35 -18.64
C SER A 87 18.83 -1.59 -18.44
N LEU A 88 18.31 -2.58 -17.70
CA LEU A 88 18.94 -3.88 -17.46
C LEU A 88 18.45 -4.97 -18.43
N GLY A 89 17.65 -4.59 -19.45
CA GLY A 89 17.21 -5.50 -20.51
C GLY A 89 15.78 -6.04 -20.37
N ALA A 90 15.03 -5.68 -19.32
CA ALA A 90 13.62 -6.06 -19.23
C ALA A 90 12.79 -5.40 -20.33
N GLN A 91 11.86 -6.15 -20.93
CA GLN A 91 10.93 -5.60 -21.93
C GLN A 91 9.62 -5.22 -21.25
N TYR A 92 9.18 -3.98 -21.47
CA TYR A 92 7.93 -3.45 -20.91
C TYR A 92 6.90 -3.20 -22.01
N HIS A 93 5.81 -3.95 -21.99
CA HIS A 93 4.71 -3.85 -22.95
C HIS A 93 3.49 -3.16 -22.31
N ALA A 94 3.42 -1.83 -22.44
CA ALA A 94 2.29 -1.05 -21.95
C ALA A 94 1.01 -1.30 -22.77
N ALA A 95 -0.14 -1.13 -22.14
CA ALA A 95 -1.46 -1.28 -22.76
C ALA A 95 -1.62 -2.64 -23.49
N THR A 96 -1.07 -3.71 -22.90
CA THR A 96 -1.13 -5.08 -23.40
C THR A 96 -1.82 -5.93 -22.36
N ARG A 97 -3.14 -6.05 -22.47
CA ARG A 97 -3.95 -6.87 -21.56
C ARG A 97 -3.77 -8.34 -21.93
N VAL A 98 -3.54 -9.19 -20.93
CA VAL A 98 -3.58 -10.65 -21.09
C VAL A 98 -5.04 -11.08 -20.98
N ASP A 99 -5.53 -11.75 -22.02
CA ASP A 99 -6.89 -12.25 -22.09
C ASP A 99 -6.95 -13.73 -21.66
N GLU A 100 -6.02 -14.54 -22.15
CA GLU A 100 -5.93 -15.99 -21.89
C GLU A 100 -4.50 -16.40 -21.53
N ILE A 101 -4.40 -17.44 -20.70
CA ILE A 101 -3.15 -18.01 -20.20
C ILE A 101 -3.25 -19.53 -20.30
N ASP A 102 -2.33 -20.12 -21.06
CA ASP A 102 -2.22 -21.56 -21.23
C ASP A 102 -0.83 -22.05 -20.82
N TYR A 103 -0.78 -23.27 -20.28
CA TYR A 103 0.46 -23.98 -19.98
C TYR A 103 0.66 -25.13 -20.96
N GLY A 104 1.67 -25.02 -21.82
CA GLY A 104 2.05 -26.05 -22.80
C GLY A 104 3.29 -26.83 -22.37
N SER A 105 3.80 -27.69 -23.26
CA SER A 105 4.97 -28.53 -22.98
C SER A 105 6.26 -27.76 -22.67
N ASN A 106 6.37 -26.51 -23.11
CA ASN A 106 7.59 -25.71 -23.00
C ASN A 106 7.45 -24.49 -22.08
N GLY A 107 6.27 -24.21 -21.53
CA GLY A 107 6.02 -23.03 -20.69
C GLY A 107 4.67 -22.38 -20.90
N TRP A 108 4.57 -21.12 -20.47
CA TRP A 108 3.37 -20.30 -20.49
C TRP A 108 3.20 -19.58 -21.83
N THR A 109 1.99 -19.64 -22.38
CA THR A 109 1.56 -18.82 -23.51
C THR A 109 0.53 -17.82 -23.02
N LEU A 110 0.75 -16.54 -23.31
CA LEU A 110 -0.13 -15.43 -22.95
C LEU A 110 -0.73 -14.85 -24.21
N THR A 111 -2.05 -14.95 -24.36
CA THR A 111 -2.78 -14.39 -25.50
C THR A 111 -3.20 -12.96 -25.19
N THR A 112 -2.91 -12.05 -26.12
CA THR A 112 -3.25 -10.64 -25.99
C THR A 112 -3.82 -10.11 -27.31
N PRO A 113 -4.54 -8.97 -27.32
CA PRO A 113 -4.99 -8.33 -28.56
C PRO A 113 -3.86 -7.89 -29.50
N LYS A 114 -2.61 -7.87 -29.03
CA LYS A 114 -1.43 -7.47 -29.80
C LYS A 114 -0.57 -8.67 -30.25
N GLY A 115 -1.04 -9.89 -30.01
CA GLY A 115 -0.32 -11.13 -30.31
C GLY A 115 -0.03 -11.96 -29.05
N GLU A 116 0.69 -13.05 -29.27
CA GLU A 116 1.05 -14.01 -28.23
C GLU A 116 2.43 -13.74 -27.66
N TYR A 117 2.60 -14.04 -26.38
CA TYR A 117 3.87 -13.98 -25.67
C TYR A 117 4.14 -15.33 -25.03
N PHE A 118 5.40 -15.76 -25.05
CA PHE A 118 5.85 -17.01 -24.47
C PHE A 118 6.87 -16.75 -23.36
N ALA A 119 6.73 -17.47 -22.23
CA ALA A 119 7.69 -17.42 -21.13
C ALA A 119 7.75 -18.77 -20.38
N PRO A 120 8.94 -19.22 -19.95
CA PRO A 120 9.06 -20.44 -19.14
C PRO A 120 8.50 -20.27 -17.72
N ILE A 121 8.42 -19.02 -17.23
CA ILE A 121 7.98 -18.67 -15.88
C ILE A 121 6.92 -17.58 -15.95
N LEU A 122 5.87 -17.72 -15.15
CA LEU A 122 4.79 -16.74 -14.99
C LEU A 122 4.75 -16.19 -13.57
N VAL A 123 4.59 -14.87 -13.43
CA VAL A 123 4.36 -14.22 -12.14
C VAL A 123 3.09 -13.37 -12.21
N ASN A 124 2.08 -13.73 -11.42
CA ASN A 124 0.84 -12.97 -11.31
C ASN A 124 1.01 -11.81 -10.31
N CYS A 125 1.18 -10.60 -10.86
CA CYS A 125 1.21 -9.34 -10.11
C CYS A 125 0.04 -8.42 -10.46
N ALA A 126 -1.10 -8.97 -10.90
CA ALA A 126 -2.17 -8.20 -11.54
C ALA A 126 -3.08 -7.41 -10.56
N GLY A 127 -2.62 -7.12 -9.34
CA GLY A 127 -3.33 -6.30 -8.36
C GLY A 127 -4.78 -6.77 -8.12
N ALA A 128 -5.75 -5.86 -8.29
CA ALA A 128 -7.18 -6.17 -8.16
C ALA A 128 -7.70 -7.20 -9.17
N TRP A 129 -7.01 -7.38 -10.30
CA TRP A 129 -7.36 -8.36 -11.34
C TRP A 129 -6.67 -9.70 -11.13
N ALA A 130 -5.81 -9.84 -10.12
CA ALA A 130 -5.04 -11.06 -9.89
C ALA A 130 -5.91 -12.30 -9.60
N GLY A 131 -7.12 -12.11 -9.04
CA GLY A 131 -8.07 -13.21 -8.86
C GLY A 131 -8.55 -13.81 -10.20
N ASN A 132 -8.69 -13.00 -11.25
CA ASN A 132 -9.06 -13.50 -12.58
C ASN A 132 -7.93 -14.33 -13.19
N ILE A 133 -6.68 -13.87 -13.03
CA ILE A 133 -5.48 -14.59 -13.46
C ILE A 133 -5.33 -15.90 -12.68
N ALA A 134 -5.45 -15.86 -11.36
CA ALA A 134 -5.36 -17.05 -10.51
C ALA A 134 -6.45 -18.09 -10.86
N LYS A 135 -7.67 -17.65 -11.20
CA LYS A 135 -8.73 -18.53 -11.70
C LYS A 135 -8.36 -19.24 -13.01
N GLN A 136 -7.69 -18.57 -13.96
CA GLN A 136 -7.20 -19.22 -15.19
C GLN A 136 -6.14 -20.29 -14.89
N LEU A 137 -5.38 -20.11 -13.81
CA LEU A 137 -4.44 -21.11 -13.29
C LEU A 137 -5.11 -22.21 -12.43
N ASN A 138 -6.45 -22.28 -12.41
CA ASN A 138 -7.23 -23.20 -11.57
C ASN A 138 -6.97 -23.02 -10.05
N GLU A 139 -6.71 -21.78 -9.62
CA GLU A 139 -6.49 -21.37 -8.22
C GLU A 139 -7.42 -20.21 -7.81
N PRO A 140 -8.74 -20.43 -7.76
CA PRO A 140 -9.67 -19.38 -7.38
C PRO A 140 -9.41 -18.94 -5.94
N VAL A 141 -9.33 -17.63 -5.71
CA VAL A 141 -9.12 -17.04 -4.38
C VAL A 141 -10.22 -16.03 -4.04
N PRO A 142 -10.58 -15.85 -2.76
CA PRO A 142 -11.63 -14.92 -2.31
C PRO A 142 -11.17 -13.45 -2.30
N LEU A 143 -10.42 -13.03 -3.32
CA LEU A 143 -9.93 -11.66 -3.47
C LEU A 143 -11.09 -10.72 -3.80
N GLN A 144 -11.20 -9.63 -3.05
CA GLN A 144 -12.22 -8.61 -3.26
C GLN A 144 -11.59 -7.27 -3.64
N PRO A 145 -12.03 -6.63 -4.73
CA PRO A 145 -11.56 -5.32 -5.07
C PRO A 145 -12.27 -4.26 -4.21
N GLY A 146 -11.50 -3.27 -3.74
CA GLY A 146 -12.00 -2.10 -3.01
C GLY A 146 -11.52 -0.81 -3.67
N ALA A 147 -12.12 0.32 -3.30
CA ALA A 147 -11.79 1.61 -3.89
C ALA A 147 -11.52 2.68 -2.82
N PRO A 148 -10.38 2.62 -2.09
CA PRO A 148 -10.02 3.64 -1.11
C PRO A 148 -9.90 5.02 -1.78
N MET A 149 -10.47 6.02 -1.10
CA MET A 149 -10.49 7.40 -1.57
C MET A 149 -9.40 8.24 -0.90
N LEU A 150 -8.91 9.21 -1.66
CA LEU A 150 -7.92 10.19 -1.21
C LEU A 150 -8.34 11.60 -1.66
N MET A 151 -7.91 12.61 -0.90
CA MET A 151 -8.06 14.03 -1.21
C MET A 151 -6.70 14.73 -1.24
N ILE A 152 -6.58 15.74 -2.11
CA ILE A 152 -5.47 16.69 -2.14
C ILE A 152 -6.00 18.10 -1.87
N SER A 153 -5.35 18.81 -0.94
CA SER A 153 -5.62 20.23 -0.71
C SER A 153 -4.92 21.15 -1.71
N GLU A 154 -5.26 22.43 -1.70
CA GLU A 154 -4.38 23.47 -2.23
C GLU A 154 -3.02 23.46 -1.52
N ARG A 155 -2.02 24.17 -2.08
CA ARG A 155 -0.69 24.25 -1.49
C ARG A 155 -0.72 25.15 -0.26
N LEU A 156 -0.07 24.71 0.80
CA LEU A 156 0.06 25.44 2.06
C LEU A 156 1.55 25.63 2.40
N PRO A 157 1.87 26.65 3.23
CA PRO A 157 3.16 26.70 3.92
C PRO A 157 3.42 25.39 4.67
N HIS A 158 4.69 25.01 4.78
CA HIS A 158 5.07 23.80 5.49
C HIS A 158 4.77 23.93 7.00
N PHE A 159 4.14 22.92 7.59
CA PHE A 159 3.84 22.88 9.02
C PHE A 159 3.91 21.49 9.66
N ILE A 160 4.15 20.44 8.87
CA ILE A 160 4.14 19.05 9.33
C ILE A 160 5.11 18.21 8.52
N ASP A 161 6.05 17.55 9.20
CA ASP A 161 6.97 16.59 8.59
C ASP A 161 6.42 15.15 8.59
N PRO A 162 6.00 14.58 9.74
CA PRO A 162 5.67 13.16 9.82
C PRO A 162 4.40 12.78 9.06
N VAL A 163 4.29 11.49 8.71
CA VAL A 163 2.98 10.92 8.36
C VAL A 163 2.17 10.75 9.63
N VAL A 164 0.95 11.27 9.64
CA VAL A 164 0.06 11.26 10.81
C VAL A 164 -1.12 10.31 10.61
N GLY A 165 -1.31 9.45 11.59
CA GLY A 165 -2.53 8.70 11.85
C GLY A 165 -3.05 8.97 13.26
N ALA A 166 -4.14 8.32 13.62
CA ALA A 166 -4.72 8.36 14.96
C ALA A 166 -4.88 6.93 15.50
N ALA A 167 -4.88 6.77 16.83
CA ALA A 167 -5.13 5.48 17.46
C ALA A 167 -6.55 4.98 17.13
N SER A 168 -7.55 5.83 17.39
CA SER A 168 -8.98 5.46 17.33
C SER A 168 -9.76 6.09 16.17
N ARG A 169 -9.10 6.85 15.27
CA ARG A 169 -9.76 7.43 14.08
C ARG A 169 -9.11 6.93 12.79
N LYS A 170 -9.92 6.81 11.75
CA LYS A 170 -9.44 6.54 10.40
C LYS A 170 -8.71 7.76 9.85
N LEU A 171 -7.39 7.68 9.78
CA LEU A 171 -6.57 8.81 9.33
C LEU A 171 -5.27 8.34 8.67
N SER A 172 -4.98 8.91 7.50
CA SER A 172 -3.63 9.01 6.94
C SER A 172 -3.46 10.42 6.41
N PHE A 173 -2.59 11.19 7.03
CA PHE A 173 -2.44 12.61 6.79
C PHE A 173 -0.96 12.95 6.64
N LYS A 174 -0.60 13.67 5.57
CA LYS A 174 0.77 14.15 5.39
C LYS A 174 0.80 15.36 4.47
N GLN A 175 1.80 16.21 4.67
CA GLN A 175 2.10 17.27 3.74
C GLN A 175 3.17 16.79 2.76
N MET A 176 2.87 16.87 1.47
CA MET A 176 3.79 16.50 0.40
C MET A 176 4.77 17.65 0.15
N GLN A 177 5.92 17.36 -0.47
CA GLN A 177 6.99 18.35 -0.72
C GLN A 177 6.58 19.54 -1.60
N ASN A 178 5.52 19.38 -2.40
CA ASN A 178 4.95 20.45 -3.22
C ASN A 178 4.04 21.41 -2.41
N GLY A 179 3.87 21.18 -1.12
CA GLY A 179 3.06 21.96 -0.18
C GLY A 179 1.61 21.49 -0.04
N THR A 180 1.14 20.53 -0.84
CA THR A 180 -0.23 20.02 -0.74
C THR A 180 -0.37 19.01 0.38
N LEU A 181 -1.53 18.97 1.04
CA LEU A 181 -1.88 17.90 1.97
C LEU A 181 -2.45 16.71 1.20
N LEU A 182 -1.99 15.51 1.52
CA LEU A 182 -2.58 14.25 1.08
C LEU A 182 -3.34 13.62 2.25
N ILE A 183 -4.65 13.50 2.07
CA ILE A 183 -5.58 13.04 3.09
C ILE A 183 -6.20 11.72 2.64
N GLY A 184 -6.08 10.71 3.50
CA GLY A 184 -6.75 9.42 3.38
C GLY A 184 -7.30 8.97 4.72
N GLY A 185 -7.85 7.75 4.74
CA GLY A 185 -8.47 7.18 5.94
C GLY A 185 -9.34 5.97 5.63
N ALA A 186 -8.93 5.13 4.67
CA ALA A 186 -9.65 3.91 4.30
C ALA A 186 -11.18 4.08 4.02
N HIS A 187 -11.60 5.28 3.63
CA HIS A 187 -12.98 5.54 3.20
C HIS A 187 -13.15 5.03 1.78
N MET A 188 -14.15 4.16 1.55
CA MET A 188 -14.36 3.50 0.28
C MET A 188 -15.38 4.21 -0.60
N ALA A 189 -15.01 4.41 -1.86
CA ALA A 189 -15.91 4.81 -2.94
C ALA A 189 -16.87 3.67 -3.31
N LYS A 190 -17.88 4.00 -4.13
CA LYS A 190 -18.65 2.96 -4.84
C LYS A 190 -17.81 2.46 -6.02
N LEU A 191 -17.61 1.16 -6.09
CA LEU A 191 -16.83 0.49 -7.14
C LEU A 191 -17.77 -0.29 -8.08
N ASN A 192 -17.63 -0.06 -9.39
CA ASN A 192 -18.07 -0.98 -10.41
C ASN A 192 -16.81 -1.60 -11.06
N PHE A 193 -16.47 -2.81 -10.62
CA PHE A 193 -15.21 -3.45 -11.00
C PHE A 193 -15.19 -3.89 -12.47
N GLU A 194 -16.30 -4.42 -12.98
CA GLU A 194 -16.44 -4.82 -14.39
C GLU A 194 -16.18 -3.65 -15.34
N LYS A 195 -16.73 -2.47 -15.02
CA LYS A 195 -16.52 -1.24 -15.79
C LYS A 195 -15.25 -0.49 -15.39
N GLN A 196 -14.48 -1.03 -14.43
CA GLN A 196 -13.26 -0.43 -13.88
C GLN A 196 -13.45 1.05 -13.50
N SER A 197 -14.60 1.36 -12.88
CA SER A 197 -15.01 2.73 -12.59
C SER A 197 -15.36 2.89 -11.12
N THR A 198 -15.03 4.06 -10.59
CA THR A 198 -15.28 4.43 -9.19
C THR A 198 -16.10 5.70 -9.13
N LYS A 199 -17.06 5.74 -8.21
CA LYS A 199 -17.81 6.96 -7.89
C LYS A 199 -17.50 7.40 -6.46
N ILE A 200 -16.94 8.60 -6.35
CA ILE A 200 -16.63 9.24 -5.07
C ILE A 200 -17.88 9.34 -4.20
N ASP A 201 -17.70 9.03 -2.92
CA ASP A 201 -18.66 9.24 -1.87
C ASP A 201 -18.26 10.48 -1.07
N TRP A 202 -18.83 11.63 -1.46
CA TRP A 202 -18.49 12.92 -0.88
C TRP A 202 -18.85 13.04 0.61
N ALA A 203 -19.88 12.32 1.08
CA ALA A 203 -20.25 12.33 2.49
C ALA A 203 -19.15 11.67 3.35
N LYS A 204 -18.61 10.54 2.88
CA LYS A 204 -17.47 9.90 3.56
C LYS A 204 -16.19 10.74 3.50
N LEU A 205 -15.96 11.44 2.39
CA LEU A 205 -14.82 12.37 2.30
C LEU A 205 -14.98 13.58 3.22
N ALA A 206 -16.20 14.08 3.40
CA ALA A 206 -16.48 15.12 4.40
C ALA A 206 -16.14 14.64 5.82
N THR A 207 -16.54 13.41 6.20
CA THR A 207 -16.12 12.81 7.49
C THR A 207 -14.60 12.68 7.63
N SER A 208 -13.89 12.36 6.55
CA SER A 208 -12.43 12.31 6.55
C SER A 208 -11.82 13.70 6.75
N ALA A 209 -12.37 14.74 6.13
CA ALA A 209 -11.96 16.13 6.32
C ALA A 209 -12.25 16.61 7.76
N GLU A 210 -13.42 16.29 8.31
CA GLU A 210 -13.78 16.59 9.70
C GLU A 210 -12.80 15.94 10.69
N THR A 211 -12.38 14.70 10.43
CA THR A 211 -11.36 14.02 11.24
C THR A 211 -10.04 14.78 11.26
N VAL A 212 -9.60 15.28 10.10
CA VAL A 212 -8.40 16.12 9.99
C VAL A 212 -8.59 17.45 10.72
N MET A 213 -9.71 18.15 10.51
CA MET A 213 -9.98 19.45 11.14
C MET A 213 -10.12 19.36 12.66
N ALA A 214 -10.58 18.24 13.18
CA ALA A 214 -10.63 18.01 14.62
C ALA A 214 -9.23 17.91 15.26
N LEU A 215 -8.20 17.51 14.49
CA LEU A 215 -6.81 17.46 14.95
C LEU A 215 -5.99 18.70 14.53
N PHE A 216 -6.39 19.36 13.44
CA PHE A 216 -5.70 20.50 12.83
C PHE A 216 -6.73 21.59 12.42
N PRO A 217 -7.33 22.31 13.38
CA PRO A 217 -8.43 23.24 13.15
C PRO A 217 -8.08 24.44 12.27
N GLN A 218 -6.79 24.77 12.16
CA GLN A 218 -6.27 25.78 11.22
C GLN A 218 -6.57 25.44 9.75
N LEU A 219 -6.97 24.20 9.44
CA LEU A 219 -7.29 23.76 8.08
C LEU A 219 -8.74 24.00 7.66
N LYS A 220 -9.58 24.61 8.51
CA LYS A 220 -11.03 24.79 8.26
C LYS A 220 -11.38 25.48 6.93
N ASP A 221 -10.55 26.41 6.48
CA ASP A 221 -10.79 27.22 5.27
C ASP A 221 -9.96 26.73 4.07
N VAL A 222 -9.24 25.61 4.20
CA VAL A 222 -8.39 25.05 3.16
C VAL A 222 -9.23 24.33 2.11
N ARG A 223 -8.98 24.64 0.83
CA ARG A 223 -9.73 24.03 -0.28
C ARG A 223 -9.17 22.68 -0.65
N ILE A 224 -10.06 21.72 -0.90
CA ILE A 224 -9.74 20.46 -1.58
C ILE A 224 -9.79 20.69 -3.09
N VAL A 225 -8.65 20.46 -3.75
CA VAL A 225 -8.51 20.71 -5.20
C VAL A 225 -8.64 19.44 -6.04
N ARG A 226 -8.52 18.27 -5.41
CA ARG A 226 -8.68 16.98 -6.08
C ARG A 226 -9.15 15.91 -5.10
N ALA A 227 -10.00 15.01 -5.57
CA ALA A 227 -10.30 13.74 -4.92
C ALA A 227 -10.33 12.62 -5.97
N TRP A 228 -9.95 11.41 -5.58
CA TRP A 228 -10.03 10.22 -6.43
C TRP A 228 -10.18 8.96 -5.58
N ALA A 229 -10.55 7.86 -6.23
CA ALA A 229 -10.51 6.53 -5.65
C ALA A 229 -9.63 5.64 -6.52
N GLY A 230 -8.68 4.93 -5.91
CA GLY A 230 -7.86 3.93 -6.59
C GLY A 230 -8.45 2.54 -6.36
N ILE A 231 -8.45 1.67 -7.38
CA ILE A 231 -8.88 0.28 -7.20
C ILE A 231 -7.73 -0.52 -6.59
N GLU A 232 -8.02 -1.24 -5.50
CA GLU A 232 -7.07 -2.05 -4.76
C GLU A 232 -7.64 -3.45 -4.48
N ALA A 233 -6.77 -4.41 -4.15
CA ALA A 233 -7.13 -5.80 -3.85
C ALA A 233 -7.06 -6.07 -2.34
N PHE A 234 -8.10 -6.68 -1.79
CA PHE A 234 -8.18 -7.09 -0.39
C PHE A 234 -8.36 -8.61 -0.30
N MET A 235 -7.54 -9.24 0.54
CA MET A 235 -7.72 -10.63 0.95
C MET A 235 -8.56 -10.68 2.24
N PRO A 236 -9.33 -11.75 2.51
CA PRO A 236 -10.20 -11.82 3.68
C PRO A 236 -9.47 -11.66 5.03
N ASP A 237 -8.21 -12.06 5.10
CA ASP A 237 -7.35 -11.97 6.28
C ASP A 237 -6.42 -10.73 6.27
N ASN A 238 -6.54 -9.87 5.25
CA ASN A 238 -5.68 -8.71 4.98
C ASN A 238 -4.20 -9.03 4.77
N ILE A 239 -3.85 -10.29 4.46
CA ILE A 239 -2.46 -10.71 4.21
C ILE A 239 -2.29 -11.01 2.72
N PRO A 240 -1.26 -10.46 2.03
CA PRO A 240 -1.04 -10.72 0.61
C PRO A 240 -0.81 -12.21 0.32
N VAL A 241 -1.04 -12.57 -0.94
CA VAL A 241 -0.58 -13.84 -1.50
C VAL A 241 0.80 -13.61 -2.12
N ILE A 242 1.81 -14.29 -1.60
CA ILE A 242 3.20 -14.24 -2.07
C ILE A 242 3.73 -15.67 -2.15
N GLY A 243 4.34 -16.03 -3.28
CA GLY A 243 5.10 -17.27 -3.41
C GLY A 243 4.69 -18.10 -4.61
N ARG A 244 5.02 -19.38 -4.57
CA ARG A 244 4.72 -20.34 -5.65
C ARG A 244 3.20 -20.55 -5.79
N SER A 245 2.76 -20.81 -7.01
CA SER A 245 1.47 -21.45 -7.26
C SER A 245 1.40 -22.78 -6.49
N GLY A 246 0.23 -23.09 -5.95
CA GLY A 246 -0.08 -24.33 -5.27
C GLY A 246 -0.38 -25.49 -6.24
N THR A 247 -0.77 -25.20 -7.48
CA THR A 247 -1.18 -26.21 -8.47
C THR A 247 -0.36 -26.22 -9.75
N ASN A 248 0.42 -25.18 -10.06
CA ASN A 248 1.18 -25.08 -11.31
C ASN A 248 2.68 -24.89 -11.07
N GLU A 249 3.49 -25.69 -11.75
CA GLU A 249 4.94 -25.48 -11.79
C GLU A 249 5.29 -24.20 -12.54
N ASN A 250 6.39 -23.55 -12.15
CA ASN A 250 6.88 -22.31 -12.77
C ASN A 250 5.87 -21.13 -12.80
N ALA A 251 4.85 -21.17 -11.94
CA ALA A 251 3.97 -20.03 -11.68
C ALA A 251 4.17 -19.51 -10.25
N TYR A 252 4.09 -18.18 -10.10
CA TYR A 252 4.24 -17.48 -8.84
C TYR A 252 3.18 -16.38 -8.71
N HIS A 253 2.87 -15.99 -7.48
CA HIS A 253 1.87 -14.98 -7.15
C HIS A 253 2.47 -13.91 -6.24
N ALA A 254 2.11 -12.65 -6.50
CA ALA A 254 2.38 -11.50 -5.63
C ALA A 254 1.24 -10.48 -5.77
N PHE A 255 0.17 -10.67 -5.01
CA PHE A 255 -1.05 -9.85 -5.10
C PHE A 255 -1.80 -9.75 -3.77
N GLY A 256 -2.90 -8.99 -3.74
CA GLY A 256 -3.80 -8.98 -2.57
C GLY A 256 -3.26 -8.20 -1.37
N PHE A 257 -2.43 -7.19 -1.62
CA PHE A 257 -1.69 -6.47 -0.58
C PHE A 257 -2.53 -5.69 0.45
N SER A 258 -3.85 -5.58 0.27
CA SER A 258 -4.76 -5.10 1.31
C SER A 258 -4.34 -3.75 1.91
N ALA A 259 -4.04 -2.76 1.05
CA ALA A 259 -3.55 -1.42 1.40
C ALA A 259 -2.10 -1.31 1.91
N HIS A 260 -1.33 -2.40 1.90
CA HIS A 260 0.08 -2.43 2.31
C HIS A 260 1.07 -2.55 1.14
N GLY A 261 0.59 -2.50 -0.11
CA GLY A 261 1.40 -2.93 -1.26
C GLY A 261 2.63 -2.08 -1.51
N PHE A 262 2.49 -0.75 -1.40
CA PHE A 262 3.58 0.17 -1.76
C PHE A 262 4.84 -0.04 -0.90
N GLN A 263 4.68 -0.17 0.42
CA GLN A 263 5.81 -0.34 1.35
C GLN A 263 6.47 -1.74 1.22
N LEU A 264 5.68 -2.77 0.88
CA LEU A 264 6.16 -4.15 0.80
C LEU A 264 6.80 -4.49 -0.55
N THR A 265 6.45 -3.77 -1.62
CA THR A 265 6.85 -4.13 -3.00
C THR A 265 8.36 -4.37 -3.18
N PRO A 266 9.29 -3.56 -2.61
CA PRO A 266 10.73 -3.80 -2.80
C PRO A 266 11.20 -5.16 -2.25
N VAL A 267 10.77 -5.54 -1.05
CA VAL A 267 11.15 -6.83 -0.45
C VAL A 267 10.44 -7.99 -1.13
N VAL A 268 9.18 -7.81 -1.53
CA VAL A 268 8.42 -8.84 -2.27
C VAL A 268 9.06 -9.13 -3.62
N GLY A 269 9.54 -8.10 -4.33
CA GLY A 269 10.27 -8.28 -5.58
C GLY A 269 11.54 -9.10 -5.39
N LYS A 270 12.29 -8.87 -4.29
CA LYS A 270 13.45 -9.69 -3.91
C LYS A 270 13.03 -11.14 -3.65
N ILE A 271 12.02 -11.36 -2.81
CA ILE A 271 11.51 -12.70 -2.46
C ILE A 271 11.11 -13.50 -3.72
N ILE A 272 10.34 -12.89 -4.62
CA ILE A 272 9.92 -13.57 -5.86
C ILE A 272 11.12 -13.90 -6.74
N ALA A 273 12.11 -13.00 -6.84
CA ALA A 273 13.33 -13.27 -7.60
C ALA A 273 14.15 -14.43 -6.99
N GLU A 274 14.27 -14.51 -5.67
CA GLU A 274 14.94 -15.63 -4.97
C GLU A 274 14.23 -16.96 -5.22
N LEU A 275 12.90 -17.00 -5.08
CA LEU A 275 12.11 -18.20 -5.34
C LEU A 275 12.23 -18.70 -6.79
N ILE A 276 12.47 -17.78 -7.73
CA ILE A 276 12.66 -18.09 -9.15
C ILE A 276 14.09 -18.58 -9.41
N ILE A 277 15.10 -17.89 -8.88
CA ILE A 277 16.52 -18.14 -9.22
C ILE A 277 17.10 -19.27 -8.35
N ASN A 278 16.86 -19.22 -7.05
CA ASN A 278 17.46 -20.11 -6.05
C ASN A 278 16.53 -21.27 -5.68
N GLY A 279 15.23 -21.10 -5.91
CA GLY A 279 14.21 -22.08 -5.55
C GLY A 279 13.62 -21.89 -4.14
N GLU A 280 14.23 -21.04 -3.32
CA GLU A 280 13.82 -20.72 -1.95
C GLU A 280 13.98 -19.22 -1.66
N SER A 281 13.34 -18.74 -0.61
CA SER A 281 13.43 -17.35 -0.12
C SER A 281 14.28 -17.32 1.14
N GLU A 282 15.11 -16.28 1.30
CA GLU A 282 15.87 -16.09 2.55
C GLU A 282 14.96 -15.75 3.74
N SER A 283 13.79 -15.17 3.45
CA SER A 283 12.78 -14.81 4.45
C SER A 283 11.69 -15.88 4.54
N PRO A 284 11.12 -16.14 5.74
CA PRO A 284 9.98 -17.03 5.89
C PRO A 284 8.75 -16.42 5.20
N ILE A 285 8.07 -17.21 4.38
CA ILE A 285 6.94 -16.76 3.55
C ILE A 285 5.74 -17.69 3.57
N GLU A 286 5.75 -18.71 4.40
CA GLU A 286 4.70 -19.74 4.50
C GLU A 286 3.35 -19.10 4.79
N GLY A 287 3.34 -18.07 5.65
CA GLY A 287 2.17 -17.28 6.00
C GLY A 287 1.56 -16.48 4.87
N PHE A 288 2.21 -16.35 3.71
CA PHE A 288 1.71 -15.66 2.52
C PHE A 288 1.26 -16.61 1.40
N SER A 289 1.36 -17.93 1.62
CA SER A 289 1.04 -18.92 0.58
C SER A 289 -0.40 -18.80 0.07
N ILE A 290 -0.60 -19.02 -1.23
CA ILE A 290 -1.94 -19.09 -1.85
C ILE A 290 -2.76 -20.25 -1.27
N LYS A 291 -2.09 -21.32 -0.79
CA LYS A 291 -2.72 -22.51 -0.19
C LYS A 291 -3.54 -22.22 1.06
N ARG A 292 -3.46 -21.01 1.62
CA ARG A 292 -4.35 -20.55 2.70
C ARG A 292 -5.82 -20.45 2.25
N PHE A 293 -6.08 -20.46 0.93
CA PHE A 293 -7.40 -20.27 0.35
C PHE A 293 -7.82 -21.38 -0.63
N LEU A 294 -6.97 -22.38 -0.88
CA LEU A 294 -7.22 -23.50 -1.78
C LEU A 294 -7.70 -24.74 -1.03
#